data_AF-A0A3D4F0M2-F1
#
_entry.id   AF-A0A3D4F0M2-F1
#
_cell.length_a   1.000
_cell.length_b   1.000
_cell.length_c   1.000
_cell.angle_alpha   90.00
_cell.angle_beta   90.00
_cell.angle_gamma   90.00
#
_symmetry.space_group_name_H-M   'P 1'
#
loop_
_entity.id
_entity.type
_entity.pdbx_description
1 polymer ?
#
loop_
_entity_poly.entity_id
_entity_poly.type
_entity_poly.pdbx_seq_one_letter_code
_entity_poly.pdbx_strand_id
1 'polypeptide(L)'
;MGLVSIHVVPHDQFEIIAAELVPKIMVFREEGAQQKANQNAREELVKELMALEKPELTVPVLKNLREEATSAIEKTGVQNRFTPSEGKEFSTELLFSQLPPAVVKTDADGRFKISFMSKVWVIAQAERSVGEKTETYLWIMPVERPKEGLVPQLLVSNDSEYRSVEKVFALLASVGGEPVELPSLSSAEVDPETAQWIQEAKEKANSAIKAVMIEEQARLDATEAVKQARLDAAEAAKKARQDAAKAAQNTRILELASIRESWSLRTLLHGSSSELIAWGENDEKQCDIPNRLMKVVEISGGSGHNLALKEDGTVVAWGRNEWKQCDIPRGLKNVVGVSAGIFSHSLAVRKDGTVVAWGYNKEKQCDVPTGLTDVVGISGGSAHSLALKKDDTVV
;
A
#
# COMPACT_ATOMS: atom_id res chain seq x y z
N MET A 1 23.28 -46.52 47.12
CA MET A 1 24.49 -47.14 46.53
C MET A 1 24.02 -47.98 45.37
N GLY A 2 24.28 -47.57 44.14
CA GLY A 2 23.94 -48.36 42.95
C GLY A 2 24.93 -49.51 42.78
N LEU A 3 24.44 -50.69 42.40
CA LEU A 3 25.29 -51.80 41.96
C LEU A 3 25.92 -51.42 40.62
N VAL A 4 27.25 -51.47 40.53
CA VAL A 4 27.99 -51.26 39.28
C VAL A 4 28.25 -52.63 38.67
N SER A 5 27.65 -52.89 37.50
CA SER A 5 27.93 -54.11 36.72
C SER A 5 29.28 -53.95 36.02
N ILE A 6 30.22 -54.85 36.31
CA ILE A 6 31.56 -54.86 35.71
C ILE A 6 31.69 -56.13 34.86
N HIS A 7 31.97 -55.96 33.58
CA HIS A 7 32.23 -57.03 32.61
C HIS A 7 33.71 -57.06 32.28
N VAL A 8 34.30 -58.26 32.23
CA VAL A 8 35.69 -58.47 31.84
C VAL A 8 35.68 -59.39 30.62
N VAL A 9 36.15 -58.88 29.48
CA VAL A 9 36.07 -59.56 28.18
C VAL A 9 37.48 -59.79 27.63
N PRO A 10 37.84 -61.01 27.21
CA PRO A 10 39.07 -61.27 26.47
C PRO A 10 39.20 -60.40 25.20
N HIS A 11 40.42 -60.02 24.82
CA HIS A 11 40.65 -59.14 23.66
C HIS A 11 40.04 -59.65 22.35
N ASP A 12 40.19 -60.94 22.07
CA ASP A 12 39.62 -61.64 20.90
C ASP A 12 38.10 -61.59 20.87
N GLN A 13 37.44 -61.78 22.03
CA GLN A 13 35.99 -61.63 22.13
C GLN A 13 35.53 -60.18 21.95
N PHE A 14 36.29 -59.23 22.49
CA PHE A 14 36.00 -57.80 22.32
C PHE A 14 36.11 -57.38 20.85
N GLU A 15 37.09 -57.90 20.10
CA GLU A 15 37.22 -57.64 18.65
C GLU A 15 36.01 -58.13 17.85
N ILE A 16 35.49 -59.32 18.18
CA ILE A 16 34.27 -59.86 17.53
C ILE A 16 33.07 -58.97 17.83
N ILE A 17 32.86 -58.62 19.10
CA ILE A 17 31.76 -57.74 19.53
C ILE A 17 31.85 -56.38 18.85
N ALA A 18 33.05 -55.79 18.79
CA ALA A 18 33.27 -54.53 18.11
C ALA A 18 32.99 -54.62 16.60
N ALA A 19 33.47 -55.66 15.93
CA ALA A 19 33.27 -55.88 14.50
C ALA A 19 31.79 -56.02 14.10
N GLU A 20 30.95 -56.59 14.97
CA GLU A 20 29.51 -56.72 14.72
C GLU A 20 28.71 -55.46 15.04
N LEU A 21 29.12 -54.70 16.07
CA LEU A 21 28.42 -53.50 16.52
C LEU A 21 28.72 -52.27 15.66
N VAL A 22 29.96 -52.13 15.18
CA VAL A 22 30.43 -50.99 14.38
C VAL A 22 29.53 -50.74 13.15
N PRO A 23 29.22 -51.73 12.29
CA PRO A 23 28.33 -51.53 11.14
C PRO A 23 26.89 -51.15 11.52
N LYS A 24 26.34 -51.74 12.59
CA LYS A 24 24.96 -51.46 13.05
C LYS A 24 24.82 -50.02 13.55
N ILE A 25 25.84 -49.53 14.25
CA ILE A 25 25.91 -48.16 14.74
C ILE A 25 26.09 -47.17 13.57
N MET A 26 26.82 -47.54 12.51
CA MET A 26 26.99 -46.70 11.32
C MET A 26 25.71 -46.52 10.52
N VAL A 27 24.93 -47.58 10.30
CA VAL A 27 23.62 -47.48 9.64
C VAL A 27 22.71 -46.51 10.39
N PHE A 28 22.66 -46.63 11.71
CA PHE A 28 21.89 -45.72 12.56
C PHE A 28 22.38 -44.27 12.43
N ARG A 29 23.70 -44.06 12.38
CA ARG A 29 24.33 -42.75 12.17
C ARG A 29 23.93 -42.10 10.85
N GLU A 30 23.98 -42.85 9.77
CA GLU A 30 23.61 -42.38 8.43
C GLU A 30 22.12 -42.02 8.36
N GLU A 31 21.24 -42.89 8.87
CA GLU A 31 19.80 -42.64 8.96
C GLU A 31 19.48 -41.37 9.77
N GLY A 32 20.18 -41.15 10.87
CA GLY A 32 20.00 -39.97 11.70
C GLY A 32 20.52 -38.68 11.10
N ALA A 33 21.66 -38.74 10.42
CA ALA A 33 22.20 -37.61 9.66
C ALA A 33 21.22 -37.21 8.54
N GLN A 34 20.69 -38.19 7.84
CA GLN A 34 19.68 -38.05 6.78
C GLN A 34 18.40 -37.39 7.31
N GLN A 35 17.87 -37.87 8.43
CA GLN A 35 16.68 -37.28 9.08
C GLN A 35 16.91 -35.83 9.49
N LYS A 36 18.08 -35.51 10.04
CA LYS A 36 18.43 -34.13 10.41
C LYS A 36 18.58 -33.23 9.19
N ALA A 37 19.17 -33.72 8.11
CA ALA A 37 19.25 -32.99 6.84
C ALA A 37 17.84 -32.69 6.29
N ASN A 38 16.94 -33.67 6.31
CA ASN A 38 15.54 -33.51 5.90
C ASN A 38 14.80 -32.49 6.76
N GLN A 39 14.99 -32.52 8.08
CA GLN A 39 14.37 -31.56 8.99
C GLN A 39 14.87 -30.14 8.70
N ASN A 40 16.19 -29.94 8.59
CA ASN A 40 16.76 -28.63 8.27
C ASN A 40 16.21 -28.08 6.95
N ALA A 41 16.10 -28.93 5.93
CA ALA A 41 15.56 -28.55 4.62
C ALA A 41 14.08 -28.13 4.70
N ARG A 42 13.27 -28.82 5.52
CA ARG A 42 11.87 -28.43 5.78
C ARG A 42 11.76 -27.11 6.55
N GLU A 43 12.61 -26.89 7.55
CA GLU A 43 12.67 -25.63 8.29
C GLU A 43 13.10 -24.45 7.40
N GLU A 44 14.04 -24.68 6.48
CA GLU A 44 14.45 -23.71 5.48
C GLU A 44 13.29 -23.36 4.52
N LEU A 45 12.56 -24.37 4.03
CA LEU A 45 11.36 -24.13 3.23
C LEU A 45 10.31 -23.29 3.98
N VAL A 46 10.08 -23.56 5.27
CA VAL A 46 9.17 -22.74 6.09
C VAL A 46 9.64 -21.29 6.15
N LYS A 47 10.93 -21.03 6.32
CA LYS A 47 11.49 -19.66 6.30
C LYS A 47 11.33 -18.99 4.95
N GLU A 48 11.57 -19.71 3.85
CA GLU A 48 11.37 -19.20 2.50
C GLU A 48 9.89 -18.85 2.25
N LEU A 49 8.95 -19.72 2.62
CA LEU A 49 7.51 -19.47 2.47
C LEU A 49 7.07 -18.25 3.28
N MET A 50 7.59 -18.07 4.50
CA MET A 50 7.34 -16.88 5.33
C MET A 50 7.90 -15.61 4.71
N ALA A 51 9.06 -15.67 4.05
CA ALA A 51 9.64 -14.52 3.35
C ALA A 51 8.84 -14.12 2.09
N LEU A 52 8.14 -15.07 1.47
CA LEU A 52 7.29 -14.85 0.29
C LEU A 52 5.90 -14.30 0.65
N GLU A 53 5.44 -14.49 1.88
CA GLU A 53 4.16 -13.99 2.38
C GLU A 53 4.24 -12.47 2.59
N LYS A 54 3.94 -11.71 1.53
CA LYS A 54 3.76 -10.26 1.65
C LYS A 54 2.42 -9.98 2.30
N PRO A 55 2.29 -8.95 3.16
CA PRO A 55 1.01 -8.58 3.79
C PRO A 55 -0.12 -8.35 2.77
N GLU A 56 0.25 -7.86 1.58
CA GLU A 56 -0.63 -7.56 0.45
C GLU A 56 -1.10 -8.82 -0.30
N LEU A 57 -0.38 -9.93 -0.16
CA LEU A 57 -0.60 -11.21 -0.85
C LEU A 57 -0.90 -12.28 0.21
N THR A 58 -2.12 -12.23 0.77
CA THR A 58 -2.60 -13.33 1.60
C THR A 58 -2.94 -14.50 0.69
N VAL A 59 -2.03 -15.48 0.58
CA VAL A 59 -2.22 -16.66 -0.27
C VAL A 59 -2.53 -17.89 0.60
N PRO A 60 -3.77 -18.39 0.64
CA PRO A 60 -4.15 -19.54 1.47
C PRO A 60 -3.28 -20.79 1.23
N VAL A 61 -2.77 -20.95 0.02
CA VAL A 61 -1.87 -22.04 -0.36
C VAL A 61 -0.54 -21.98 0.40
N LEU A 62 0.03 -20.79 0.61
CA LEU A 62 1.27 -20.62 1.38
C LEU A 62 1.05 -21.00 2.86
N LYS A 63 -0.08 -20.57 3.42
CA LYS A 63 -0.47 -20.94 4.79
C LYS A 63 -0.60 -22.45 4.95
N ASN A 64 -1.32 -23.11 4.04
CA ASN A 64 -1.50 -24.56 4.08
C ASN A 64 -0.18 -25.32 3.92
N LEU A 65 0.70 -24.88 3.00
CA LEU A 65 2.02 -25.50 2.81
C LEU A 65 2.91 -25.33 4.05
N ARG A 66 2.84 -24.18 4.71
CA ARG A 66 3.54 -23.95 5.98
C ARG A 66 3.00 -24.86 7.08
N GLU A 67 1.68 -24.96 7.22
CA GLU A 67 1.03 -25.86 8.20
C GLU A 67 1.38 -27.32 7.91
N GLU A 68 1.43 -27.73 6.64
CA GLU A 68 1.86 -29.05 6.22
C GLU A 68 3.33 -29.31 6.57
N ALA A 69 4.23 -28.36 6.26
CA ALA A 69 5.65 -28.45 6.61
C ALA A 69 5.88 -28.51 8.13
N THR A 70 5.12 -27.72 8.90
CA THR A 70 5.21 -27.67 10.37
C THR A 70 4.60 -28.92 11.00
N SER A 71 3.45 -29.39 10.52
CA SER A 71 2.82 -30.63 11.00
C SER A 71 3.64 -31.85 10.62
N ALA A 72 4.34 -31.84 9.49
CA ALA A 72 5.27 -32.90 9.13
C ALA A 72 6.45 -32.96 10.11
N ILE A 73 6.95 -31.82 10.61
CA ILE A 73 7.95 -31.76 11.68
C ILE A 73 7.39 -32.39 12.98
N GLU A 74 6.13 -32.11 13.32
CA GLU A 74 5.45 -32.66 14.50
C GLU A 74 5.08 -34.16 14.37
N LYS A 75 4.63 -34.61 13.19
CA LYS A 75 4.31 -36.02 12.89
C LYS A 75 5.53 -36.89 12.69
N THR A 76 6.66 -36.32 12.28
CA THR A 76 7.98 -36.93 12.49
C THR A 76 8.42 -36.83 13.95
N GLY A 77 7.49 -36.75 14.90
CA GLY A 77 7.63 -37.26 16.26
C GLY A 77 7.97 -38.77 16.35
N VAL A 78 8.51 -39.37 15.29
CA VAL A 78 9.62 -40.30 15.48
C VAL A 78 10.70 -39.48 16.14
N GLN A 79 10.67 -39.46 17.48
CA GLN A 79 11.79 -39.21 18.36
C GLN A 79 13.06 -39.24 17.53
N ASN A 80 13.59 -38.05 17.25
CA ASN A 80 14.78 -37.91 16.43
C ASN A 80 15.73 -38.95 17.00
N ARG A 81 16.09 -39.99 16.27
CA ARG A 81 16.95 -41.06 16.82
C ARG A 81 18.33 -40.49 17.23
N PHE A 82 18.54 -39.20 16.93
CA PHE A 82 19.56 -38.28 17.40
C PHE A 82 19.07 -37.14 18.31
N THR A 83 18.09 -37.35 19.18
CA THR A 83 18.14 -36.69 20.49
C THR A 83 19.33 -37.31 21.23
N PRO A 84 20.34 -36.52 21.64
CA PRO A 84 21.57 -37.01 22.29
C PRO A 84 21.34 -37.96 23.48
N SER A 85 20.13 -37.99 24.05
CA SER A 85 19.69 -38.88 25.11
C SER A 85 19.35 -40.31 24.66
N GLU A 86 18.75 -40.53 23.47
CA GLU A 86 18.12 -41.82 23.12
C GLU A 86 19.04 -42.79 22.37
N GLY A 87 19.91 -42.28 21.48
CA GLY A 87 20.91 -43.12 20.80
C GLY A 87 21.94 -43.72 21.77
N LYS A 88 22.15 -43.07 22.92
CA LYS A 88 22.99 -43.58 24.01
C LYS A 88 22.38 -44.83 24.61
N GLU A 89 21.09 -44.81 24.96
CA GLU A 89 20.40 -45.95 25.56
C GLU A 89 20.42 -47.15 24.62
N PHE A 90 20.05 -46.96 23.35
CA PHE A 90 20.06 -48.06 22.38
C PHE A 90 21.45 -48.67 22.14
N SER A 91 22.49 -47.84 21.94
CA SER A 91 23.86 -48.34 21.71
C SER A 91 24.45 -49.01 22.95
N THR A 92 24.12 -48.49 24.14
CA THR A 92 24.55 -49.05 25.42
C THR A 92 23.82 -50.37 25.70
N GLU A 93 22.49 -50.42 25.55
CA GLU A 93 21.70 -51.64 25.67
C GLU A 93 22.17 -52.72 24.68
N LEU A 94 22.43 -52.34 23.42
CA LEU A 94 22.93 -53.26 22.41
C LEU A 94 24.31 -53.80 22.79
N LEU A 95 25.23 -52.95 23.26
CA LEU A 95 26.54 -53.38 23.76
C LEU A 95 26.40 -54.35 24.93
N PHE A 96 25.68 -53.98 25.99
CA PHE A 96 25.51 -54.82 27.18
C PHE A 96 24.72 -56.11 26.90
N SER A 97 23.88 -56.17 25.86
CA SER A 97 23.22 -57.40 25.41
C SER A 97 24.18 -58.44 24.81
N GLN A 98 25.30 -57.99 24.26
CA GLN A 98 26.33 -58.85 23.65
C GLN A 98 27.45 -59.23 24.64
N LEU A 99 27.48 -58.61 25.83
CA LEU A 99 28.51 -58.89 26.83
C LEU A 99 28.15 -60.15 27.64
N PRO A 100 29.14 -61.01 27.96
CA PRO A 100 28.92 -62.13 28.87
C PRO A 100 28.54 -61.60 30.27
N PRO A 101 27.77 -62.35 31.08
CA PRO A 101 27.32 -61.90 32.40
C PRO A 101 28.48 -61.47 33.29
N ALA A 102 28.25 -60.44 34.12
CA ALA A 102 29.25 -59.86 35.00
C ALA A 102 29.78 -60.91 36.01
N VAL A 103 31.04 -61.33 35.86
CA VAL A 103 31.71 -62.24 36.80
C VAL A 103 32.74 -61.44 37.59
N VAL A 104 32.30 -60.74 38.63
CA VAL A 104 33.24 -60.18 39.61
C VAL A 104 32.75 -60.47 41.02
N LYS A 105 33.55 -61.25 41.78
CA LYS A 105 33.35 -61.44 43.21
C LYS A 105 34.11 -60.34 43.96
N THR A 106 33.41 -59.53 44.76
CA THR A 106 33.98 -58.59 45.74
C THR A 106 34.65 -59.36 46.88
N ASP A 107 35.80 -58.88 47.38
CA ASP A 107 36.21 -59.19 48.75
C ASP A 107 35.45 -58.34 49.78
N ALA A 108 35.61 -58.65 51.07
CA ALA A 108 34.88 -58.01 52.16
C ALA A 108 35.16 -56.49 52.31
N ASP A 109 36.22 -55.97 51.67
CA ASP A 109 36.64 -54.57 51.71
C ASP A 109 36.21 -53.78 50.44
N GLY A 110 35.42 -54.40 49.56
CA GLY A 110 34.97 -53.79 48.31
C GLY A 110 36.10 -53.64 47.28
N ARG A 111 37.23 -54.34 47.47
CA ARG A 111 38.30 -54.40 46.49
C ARG A 111 38.09 -55.62 45.60
N PHE A 112 38.51 -55.47 44.35
CA PHE A 112 38.42 -56.53 43.35
C PHE A 112 39.82 -56.80 42.84
N LYS A 113 40.28 -58.04 42.97
CA LYS A 113 41.56 -58.48 42.41
C LYS A 113 41.27 -59.34 41.19
N ILE A 114 41.48 -58.77 40.01
CA ILE A 114 41.30 -59.47 38.74
C ILE A 114 42.70 -59.85 38.23
N SER A 115 43.00 -61.15 38.18
CA SER A 115 44.25 -61.68 37.63
C SER A 115 43.99 -62.22 36.23
N PHE A 116 44.58 -61.62 35.20
CA PHE A 116 44.44 -62.04 33.80
C PHE A 116 45.78 -62.49 33.22
N MET A 117 45.75 -63.52 32.37
CA MET A 117 46.94 -64.08 31.72
C MET A 117 47.26 -63.42 30.36
N SER A 118 46.32 -62.67 29.79
CA SER A 118 46.37 -62.00 28.47
C SER A 118 45.73 -60.60 28.54
N LYS A 119 45.75 -59.84 27.43
CA LYS A 119 45.05 -58.54 27.32
C LYS A 119 43.55 -58.75 27.47
N VAL A 120 42.92 -57.98 28.35
CA VAL A 120 41.46 -58.02 28.60
C VAL A 120 40.88 -56.62 28.51
N TRP A 121 39.59 -56.52 28.28
CA TRP A 121 38.84 -55.27 28.30
C TRP A 121 37.89 -55.29 29.50
N VAL A 122 37.93 -54.22 30.30
CA VAL A 122 36.97 -54.02 31.39
C VAL A 122 35.93 -53.01 30.92
N ILE A 123 34.66 -53.43 30.95
CA ILE A 123 33.51 -52.63 30.56
C ILE A 123 32.58 -52.50 31.75
N ALA A 124 32.23 -51.28 32.14
CA ALA A 124 31.40 -51.06 33.32
C ALA A 124 30.46 -49.87 33.13
N GLN A 125 29.25 -49.98 33.67
CA GLN A 125 28.25 -48.92 33.67
C GLN A 125 27.87 -48.58 35.11
N ALA A 126 27.80 -47.29 35.43
CA ALA A 126 27.38 -46.81 36.73
C ALA A 126 26.41 -45.64 36.59
N GLU A 127 25.48 -45.52 37.53
CA GLU A 127 24.57 -44.38 37.61
C GLU A 127 24.82 -43.61 38.89
N ARG A 128 24.87 -42.28 38.76
CA ARG A 128 24.99 -41.35 39.87
C ARG A 128 23.87 -40.33 39.79
N SER A 129 23.01 -40.31 40.81
CA SER A 129 22.01 -39.26 40.95
C SER A 129 22.54 -38.15 41.87
N VAL A 130 22.51 -36.90 41.40
CA VAL A 130 22.84 -35.69 42.18
C VAL A 130 21.65 -34.74 42.08
N GLY A 131 20.84 -34.65 43.14
CA GLY A 131 19.56 -33.95 43.10
C GLY A 131 18.55 -34.67 42.19
N GLU A 132 17.85 -33.93 41.33
CA GLU A 132 16.94 -34.48 40.32
C GLU A 132 17.65 -34.96 39.04
N LYS A 133 18.97 -34.78 38.95
CA LYS A 133 19.75 -35.19 37.77
C LYS A 133 20.34 -36.57 38.00
N THR A 134 20.07 -37.49 37.07
CA THR A 134 20.74 -38.80 37.00
C THR A 134 21.77 -38.76 35.88
N GLU A 135 23.02 -39.08 36.21
CA GLU A 135 24.13 -39.18 35.27
C GLU A 135 24.57 -40.64 35.14
N THR A 136 24.58 -41.15 33.92
CA THR A 136 25.03 -42.51 33.60
C THR A 136 26.43 -42.47 33.00
N TYR A 137 27.35 -43.21 33.62
CA TYR A 137 28.76 -43.34 33.27
C TYR A 137 28.99 -44.69 32.59
N LEU A 138 29.79 -44.69 31.52
CA LEU A 138 30.23 -45.89 30.81
C LEU A 138 31.75 -45.88 30.72
N TRP A 139 32.38 -46.99 31.13
CA TRP A 139 33.82 -47.19 31.06
C TRP A 139 34.13 -48.38 30.16
N ILE A 140 35.06 -48.22 29.23
CA ILE A 140 35.62 -49.28 28.38
C ILE A 140 37.13 -49.10 28.42
N MET A 141 37.86 -50.03 29.02
CA MET A 141 39.31 -49.89 29.22
C MET A 141 40.07 -51.17 28.80
N PRO A 142 41.12 -51.06 27.98
CA PRO A 142 42.04 -52.16 27.76
C PRO A 142 42.97 -52.29 28.97
N VAL A 143 43.13 -53.51 29.44
CA VAL A 143 44.06 -53.85 30.52
C VAL A 143 45.07 -54.84 29.97
N GLU A 144 46.30 -54.37 29.84
CA GLU A 144 47.45 -55.17 29.40
C GLU A 144 48.24 -55.67 30.62
N ARG A 145 49.06 -56.70 30.44
CA ARG A 145 49.97 -57.14 31.51
C ARG A 145 50.83 -55.95 31.96
N PRO A 146 51.04 -55.75 33.27
CA PRO A 146 52.08 -54.83 33.71
C PRO A 146 53.42 -55.38 33.22
N LYS A 147 54.08 -54.67 32.30
CA LYS A 147 55.52 -54.85 32.10
C LYS A 147 56.18 -54.43 33.41
N GLU A 148 57.08 -55.26 33.96
CA GLU A 148 57.78 -54.96 35.22
C GLU A 148 58.31 -53.51 35.19
N GLY A 149 57.86 -52.69 36.14
CA GLY A 149 58.31 -51.31 36.32
C GLY A 149 57.45 -50.20 35.71
N LEU A 150 56.39 -50.50 34.95
CA LEU A 150 55.46 -49.47 34.45
C LEU A 150 54.10 -49.57 35.14
N VAL A 151 53.74 -48.51 35.87
CA VAL A 151 52.36 -48.28 36.31
C VAL A 151 51.51 -48.20 35.04
N PRO A 152 50.52 -49.08 34.83
CA PRO A 152 49.66 -48.98 33.66
C PRO A 152 49.05 -47.58 33.66
N GLN A 153 49.20 -46.85 32.55
CA GLN A 153 48.51 -45.59 32.39
C GLN A 153 47.03 -45.89 32.37
N LEU A 154 46.40 -45.68 33.52
CA LEU A 154 44.98 -45.74 33.71
C LEU A 154 44.38 -44.61 32.87
N LEU A 155 44.00 -44.92 31.63
CA LEU A 155 43.27 -43.98 30.79
C LEU A 155 41.82 -43.97 31.32
N VAL A 156 41.63 -43.25 32.43
CA VAL A 156 40.30 -42.96 32.97
C VAL A 156 39.69 -41.90 32.09
N SER A 157 38.82 -42.33 31.20
CA SER A 157 37.82 -41.43 30.63
C SER A 157 36.70 -41.32 31.67
N ASN A 158 36.82 -40.32 32.55
CA ASN A 158 35.75 -39.85 33.42
C ASN A 158 35.22 -38.59 32.77
N ASP A 159 34.18 -38.72 31.96
CA ASP A 159 33.49 -37.54 31.44
C ASP A 159 31.99 -37.83 31.55
N SER A 160 31.35 -37.26 32.57
CA SER A 160 29.90 -37.25 32.72
C SER A 160 29.17 -36.53 31.58
N GLU A 161 29.91 -36.03 30.58
CA GLU A 161 29.42 -35.27 29.43
C GLU A 161 29.47 -36.03 28.09
N TYR A 162 29.65 -37.37 28.06
CA TYR A 162 29.58 -38.17 26.82
C TYR A 162 28.17 -38.17 26.20
N ARG A 163 27.85 -37.12 25.43
CA ARG A 163 26.54 -36.88 24.81
C ARG A 163 26.33 -37.50 23.41
N SER A 164 27.11 -38.47 22.94
CA SER A 164 26.86 -39.02 21.59
C SER A 164 27.29 -40.46 21.34
N VAL A 165 26.49 -41.14 20.49
CA VAL A 165 26.77 -42.42 19.80
C VAL A 165 28.17 -42.42 19.14
N GLU A 166 28.64 -41.25 18.72
CA GLU A 166 29.94 -41.05 18.05
C GLU A 166 31.13 -41.47 18.90
N LYS A 167 31.06 -41.29 20.23
CA LYS A 167 32.18 -41.59 21.12
C LYS A 167 32.22 -43.07 21.52
N VAL A 168 31.07 -43.74 21.64
CA VAL A 168 30.98 -45.21 21.77
C VAL A 168 31.51 -45.88 20.50
N PHE A 169 31.15 -45.36 19.33
CA PHE A 169 31.74 -45.79 18.08
C PHE A 169 33.24 -45.54 18.01
N ALA A 170 33.72 -44.34 18.33
CA ALA A 170 35.15 -44.03 18.33
C ALA A 170 35.94 -45.00 19.22
N LEU A 171 35.39 -45.35 20.39
CA LEU A 171 35.98 -46.35 21.29
C LEU A 171 35.99 -47.76 20.66
N LEU A 172 34.86 -48.23 20.12
CA LEU A 172 34.75 -49.54 19.46
C LEU A 172 35.56 -49.65 18.16
N ALA A 173 35.74 -48.55 17.44
CA ALA A 173 36.51 -48.48 16.20
C ALA A 173 38.01 -48.28 16.44
N SER A 174 38.41 -47.71 17.59
CA SER A 174 39.81 -47.52 18.00
C SER A 174 40.54 -48.80 18.42
N VAL A 175 39.98 -49.99 18.15
CA VAL A 175 40.61 -51.28 18.44
C VAL A 175 41.95 -51.37 17.71
N GLY A 176 43.05 -51.18 18.46
CA GLY A 176 44.43 -51.14 17.94
C GLY A 176 45.13 -49.78 18.06
N GLY A 177 44.44 -48.71 18.46
CA GLY A 177 45.04 -47.40 18.75
C GLY A 177 44.98 -46.36 17.62
N GLU A 178 44.39 -46.69 16.47
CA GLU A 178 44.20 -45.74 15.37
C GLU A 178 42.78 -45.14 15.41
N PRO A 179 42.61 -43.81 15.59
CA PRO A 179 41.31 -43.18 15.57
C PRO A 179 40.72 -43.19 14.16
N VAL A 180 39.57 -43.83 13.98
CA VAL A 180 38.81 -43.76 12.72
C VAL A 180 38.00 -42.46 12.72
N GLU A 181 38.33 -41.54 11.80
CA GLU A 181 37.52 -40.35 11.57
C GLU A 181 36.12 -40.75 11.09
N LEU A 182 35.13 -40.24 11.78
CA LEU A 182 33.73 -40.47 11.49
C LEU A 182 33.27 -39.50 10.38
N PRO A 183 32.48 -39.97 9.39
CA PRO A 183 31.94 -39.07 8.38
C PRO A 183 31.07 -37.99 9.02
N SER A 184 31.22 -36.75 8.56
CA SER A 184 30.52 -35.60 9.12
C SER A 184 29.01 -35.76 9.02
N LEU A 185 28.31 -35.55 10.14
CA LEU A 185 26.84 -35.52 10.18
C LEU A 185 26.25 -34.29 9.46
N SER A 186 27.06 -33.27 9.19
CA SER A 186 26.60 -32.03 8.55
C SER A 186 26.56 -32.10 7.02
N SER A 187 27.05 -33.20 6.42
CA SER A 187 27.15 -33.37 4.97
C SER A 187 26.20 -34.43 4.40
N ALA A 188 25.26 -34.93 5.21
CA ALA A 188 24.23 -35.83 4.71
C ALA A 188 23.34 -35.09 3.69
N GLU A 189 23.10 -35.73 2.55
CA GLU A 189 22.19 -35.20 1.53
C GLU A 189 20.75 -35.26 2.02
N VAL A 190 19.81 -34.59 1.34
CA VAL A 190 18.37 -34.72 1.61
C VAL A 190 17.85 -35.92 0.82
N ASP A 191 16.94 -36.70 1.39
CA ASP A 191 16.48 -37.91 0.73
C ASP A 191 15.64 -37.55 -0.50
N PRO A 192 15.57 -38.42 -1.52
CA PRO A 192 14.87 -38.10 -2.76
C PRO A 192 13.38 -37.76 -2.58
N GLU A 193 12.70 -38.38 -1.63
CA GLU A 193 11.27 -38.15 -1.36
C GLU A 193 11.06 -36.76 -0.74
N THR A 194 11.87 -36.40 0.27
CA THR A 194 11.83 -35.05 0.86
C THR A 194 12.24 -33.99 -0.15
N ALA A 195 13.28 -34.24 -0.96
CA ALA A 195 13.73 -33.29 -1.99
C ALA A 195 12.64 -33.05 -3.05
N GLN A 196 11.99 -34.11 -3.52
CA GLN A 196 10.87 -34.01 -4.46
C GLN A 196 9.69 -33.24 -3.85
N TRP A 197 9.30 -33.56 -2.62
CA TRP A 197 8.23 -32.82 -1.93
C TRP A 197 8.54 -31.33 -1.78
N ILE A 198 9.78 -30.96 -1.43
CA ILE A 198 10.20 -29.55 -1.36
C ILE A 198 10.08 -28.88 -2.73
N GLN A 199 10.51 -29.55 -3.80
CA GLN A 199 10.40 -29.01 -5.16
C GLN A 199 8.94 -28.76 -5.54
N GLU A 200 8.07 -29.76 -5.36
CA GLU A 200 6.64 -29.65 -5.66
C GLU A 200 5.96 -28.54 -4.82
N ALA A 201 6.33 -28.41 -3.55
CA ALA A 201 5.85 -27.34 -2.68
C ALA A 201 6.27 -25.95 -3.20
N LYS A 202 7.52 -25.79 -3.62
CA LYS A 202 8.03 -24.53 -4.22
C LYS A 202 7.30 -24.19 -5.52
N GLU A 203 7.08 -25.17 -6.39
CA GLU A 203 6.35 -24.98 -7.64
C GLU A 203 4.89 -24.58 -7.38
N LYS A 204 4.22 -25.25 -6.45
CA LYS A 204 2.84 -24.93 -6.04
C LYS A 204 2.73 -23.54 -5.44
N ALA A 205 3.67 -23.14 -4.59
CA ALA A 205 3.77 -21.78 -4.05
C ALA A 205 3.93 -20.74 -5.17
N ASN A 206 4.89 -20.94 -6.07
CA ASN A 206 5.13 -20.03 -7.19
C ASN A 206 3.93 -19.90 -8.14
N SER A 207 3.24 -21.01 -8.42
CA SER A 207 2.03 -21.02 -9.24
C SER A 207 0.89 -20.23 -8.57
N ALA A 208 0.67 -20.43 -7.27
CA ALA A 208 -0.35 -19.71 -6.52
C ALA A 208 -0.08 -18.20 -6.47
N ILE A 209 1.18 -17.79 -6.24
CA ILE A 209 1.57 -16.37 -6.25
C ILE A 209 1.32 -15.75 -7.63
N LYS A 210 1.69 -16.44 -8.72
CA LYS A 210 1.43 -15.96 -10.08
C LYS A 210 -0.06 -15.76 -10.35
N ALA A 211 -0.91 -16.70 -9.91
CA ALA A 211 -2.36 -16.58 -10.08
C ALA A 211 -2.92 -15.34 -9.37
N VAL A 212 -2.54 -15.10 -8.12
CA VAL A 212 -2.99 -13.92 -7.37
C VAL A 212 -2.46 -12.63 -7.99
N MET A 213 -1.22 -12.60 -8.48
CA MET A 213 -0.68 -11.44 -9.19
C MET A 213 -1.44 -11.13 -10.48
N ILE A 214 -1.86 -12.14 -11.25
CA ILE A 214 -2.67 -11.96 -12.46
C ILE A 214 -4.04 -11.38 -12.09
N GLU A 215 -4.68 -11.89 -11.04
CA GLU A 215 -5.98 -11.39 -10.58
C GLU A 215 -5.89 -9.94 -10.10
N GLU A 216 -4.86 -9.61 -9.32
CA GLU A 216 -4.65 -8.24 -8.83
C GLU A 216 -4.34 -7.28 -9.98
N GLN A 217 -3.54 -7.70 -10.97
CA GLN A 217 -3.29 -6.91 -12.17
C GLN A 217 -4.59 -6.64 -12.94
N ALA A 218 -5.42 -7.67 -13.14
CA ALA A 218 -6.72 -7.51 -13.79
C ALA A 218 -7.65 -6.55 -13.02
N ARG A 219 -7.60 -6.55 -11.69
CA ARG A 219 -8.35 -5.61 -10.84
C ARG A 219 -7.88 -4.17 -11.02
N LEU A 220 -6.56 -3.94 -11.07
CA LEU A 220 -5.98 -2.62 -11.32
C LEU A 220 -6.35 -2.12 -12.72
N ASP A 221 -6.23 -2.96 -13.74
CA ASP A 221 -6.58 -2.64 -15.11
C ASP A 221 -8.08 -2.30 -15.24
N ALA A 222 -8.96 -3.05 -14.57
CA ALA A 222 -10.39 -2.76 -14.51
C ALA A 222 -10.69 -1.42 -13.83
N THR A 223 -9.97 -1.09 -12.75
CA THR A 223 -10.12 0.17 -12.02
C THR A 223 -9.70 1.36 -12.89
N GLU A 224 -8.57 1.24 -13.60
CA GLU A 224 -8.10 2.28 -14.51
C GLU A 224 -9.04 2.44 -15.72
N ALA A 225 -9.56 1.33 -16.27
CA ALA A 225 -10.57 1.38 -17.34
C ALA A 225 -11.85 2.11 -16.91
N VAL A 226 -12.34 1.86 -15.68
CA VAL A 226 -13.51 2.57 -15.12
C VAL A 226 -13.21 4.07 -14.94
N LYS A 227 -12.01 4.42 -14.47
CA LYS A 227 -11.59 5.82 -14.32
C LYS A 227 -11.51 6.52 -15.68
N GLN A 228 -10.95 5.87 -16.69
CA GLN A 228 -10.89 6.40 -18.05
C GLN A 228 -12.29 6.60 -18.63
N ALA A 229 -13.18 5.60 -18.51
CA ALA A 229 -14.56 5.73 -18.97
C ALA A 229 -15.31 6.90 -18.29
N ARG A 230 -15.02 7.19 -17.01
CA ARG A 230 -15.58 8.36 -16.31
C ARG A 230 -15.04 9.68 -16.86
N LEU A 231 -13.75 9.75 -17.20
CA LEU A 231 -13.14 10.94 -17.81
C LEU A 231 -13.74 11.18 -19.20
N ASP A 232 -13.82 10.14 -20.04
CA ASP A 232 -14.39 10.23 -21.38
C ASP A 232 -15.87 10.65 -21.33
N ALA A 233 -16.65 10.11 -20.39
CA ALA A 233 -18.04 10.51 -20.17
C ALA A 233 -18.17 11.97 -19.71
N ALA A 234 -17.27 12.44 -18.85
CA ALA A 234 -17.25 13.83 -18.39
C ALA A 234 -16.90 14.80 -19.53
N GLU A 235 -15.95 14.44 -20.39
CA GLU A 235 -15.57 15.22 -21.56
C GLU A 235 -16.70 15.26 -22.60
N ALA A 236 -17.34 14.12 -22.88
CA ALA A 236 -18.52 14.04 -23.74
C ALA A 236 -19.68 14.90 -23.20
N ALA A 237 -19.93 14.87 -21.89
CA ALA A 237 -20.96 15.70 -21.26
C ALA A 237 -20.63 17.20 -21.35
N LYS A 238 -19.35 17.59 -21.19
CA LYS A 238 -18.91 18.98 -21.36
C LYS A 238 -19.13 19.45 -22.80
N LYS A 239 -18.76 18.64 -23.79
CA LYS A 239 -18.97 18.93 -25.21
C LYS A 239 -20.46 19.08 -25.53
N ALA A 240 -21.30 18.16 -25.06
CA ALA A 240 -22.74 18.23 -25.25
C ALA A 240 -23.37 19.51 -24.65
N ARG A 241 -22.88 19.98 -23.48
CA ARG A 241 -23.31 21.26 -22.90
C ARG A 241 -22.91 22.46 -23.76
N GLN A 242 -21.71 22.45 -24.33
CA GLN A 242 -21.24 23.51 -25.23
C GLN A 242 -22.06 23.54 -26.52
N ASP A 243 -22.32 22.37 -27.11
CA ASP A 243 -23.13 22.26 -28.33
C ASP A 243 -24.58 22.70 -28.07
N ALA A 244 -25.16 22.32 -26.93
CA ALA A 244 -26.48 22.78 -26.51
C ALA A 244 -26.55 24.31 -26.28
N ALA A 245 -25.52 24.90 -25.65
CA ALA A 245 -25.43 26.34 -25.47
C ALA A 245 -25.34 27.08 -26.81
N LYS A 246 -24.54 26.56 -27.75
CA LYS A 246 -24.44 27.11 -29.11
C LYS A 246 -25.75 27.00 -29.88
N ALA A 247 -26.44 25.86 -29.76
CA ALA A 247 -27.76 25.67 -30.37
C ALA A 247 -28.77 26.66 -29.80
N ALA A 248 -28.81 26.86 -28.47
CA ALA A 248 -29.68 27.84 -27.83
C ALA A 248 -29.39 29.27 -28.29
N GLN A 249 -28.10 29.65 -28.43
CA GLN A 249 -27.71 30.94 -28.97
C GLN A 249 -28.16 31.12 -30.42
N ASN A 250 -28.01 30.10 -31.26
CA ASN A 250 -28.48 30.14 -32.65
C ASN A 250 -30.00 30.30 -32.73
N THR A 251 -30.76 29.57 -31.91
CA THR A 251 -32.22 29.73 -31.82
C THR A 251 -32.58 31.15 -31.41
N ARG A 252 -31.87 31.73 -30.43
CA ARG A 252 -32.09 33.11 -30.01
C ARG A 252 -31.80 34.13 -31.11
N ILE A 253 -30.73 33.91 -31.89
CA ILE A 253 -30.40 34.75 -33.05
C ILE A 253 -31.54 34.67 -34.08
N LEU A 254 -32.07 33.48 -34.36
CA LEU A 254 -33.18 33.31 -35.30
C LEU A 254 -34.48 33.97 -34.80
N GLU A 255 -34.80 33.87 -33.50
CA GLU A 255 -35.92 34.61 -32.89
C GLU A 255 -35.74 36.12 -33.04
N LEU A 256 -34.55 36.64 -32.72
CA LEU A 256 -34.25 38.06 -32.83
C LEU A 256 -34.28 38.53 -34.30
N ALA A 257 -33.84 37.71 -35.25
CA ALA A 257 -33.93 37.98 -36.67
C ALA A 257 -35.40 38.03 -37.14
N SER A 258 -36.23 37.08 -36.69
CA SER A 258 -37.68 37.09 -36.97
C SER A 258 -38.37 38.31 -36.37
N ILE A 259 -38.03 38.70 -35.14
CA ILE A 259 -38.51 39.94 -34.53
C ILE A 259 -38.05 41.13 -35.37
N ARG A 260 -36.76 41.21 -35.74
CA ARG A 260 -36.24 42.29 -36.58
C ARG A 260 -36.91 42.36 -37.95
N GLU A 261 -37.18 41.24 -38.61
CA GLU A 261 -37.89 41.21 -39.89
C GLU A 261 -39.36 41.62 -39.72
N SER A 262 -40.03 41.20 -38.65
CA SER A 262 -41.40 41.63 -38.34
C SER A 262 -41.49 43.13 -38.04
N TRP A 263 -40.47 43.68 -37.36
CA TRP A 263 -40.33 45.11 -37.15
C TRP A 263 -40.00 45.82 -38.47
N SER A 264 -39.05 45.31 -39.26
CA SER A 264 -38.67 45.90 -40.55
C SER A 264 -39.83 45.91 -41.56
N LEU A 265 -40.68 44.87 -41.56
CA LEU A 265 -41.91 44.82 -42.34
C LEU A 265 -42.96 45.82 -41.83
N ARG A 266 -43.10 46.02 -40.51
CA ARG A 266 -43.94 47.09 -39.94
C ARG A 266 -43.41 48.48 -40.28
N THR A 267 -42.09 48.68 -40.28
CA THR A 267 -41.43 49.94 -40.64
C THR A 267 -41.52 50.24 -42.14
N LEU A 268 -41.50 49.21 -43.01
CA LEU A 268 -41.64 49.36 -44.46
C LEU A 268 -43.10 49.53 -44.92
N LEU A 269 -44.08 49.08 -44.14
CA LEU A 269 -45.51 49.19 -44.49
C LEU A 269 -46.16 50.51 -44.10
N HIS A 270 -45.51 51.40 -43.35
CA HIS A 270 -46.04 52.73 -43.06
C HIS A 270 -44.91 53.76 -43.07
N GLY A 271 -45.11 54.86 -43.80
CA GLY A 271 -44.46 56.14 -43.50
C GLY A 271 -44.82 56.57 -42.08
N SER A 272 -44.14 56.00 -41.10
CA SER A 272 -44.46 56.06 -39.68
C SER A 272 -43.71 57.24 -39.08
N SER A 273 -44.43 58.33 -38.83
CA SER A 273 -43.98 59.32 -37.85
C SER A 273 -43.88 58.61 -36.50
N SER A 274 -42.70 58.55 -35.91
CA SER A 274 -42.52 58.12 -34.52
C SER A 274 -43.28 59.11 -33.63
N GLU A 275 -44.43 58.70 -33.09
CA GLU A 275 -45.21 59.49 -32.16
C GLU A 275 -44.76 59.13 -30.73
N LEU A 276 -44.26 60.13 -29.99
CA LEU A 276 -43.97 59.98 -28.57
C LEU A 276 -45.26 60.24 -27.79
N ILE A 277 -45.62 59.34 -26.89
CA ILE A 277 -46.81 59.43 -26.04
C ILE A 277 -46.36 59.33 -24.58
N ALA A 278 -46.89 60.18 -23.71
CA ALA A 278 -46.64 60.16 -22.28
C ALA A 278 -47.97 60.14 -21.51
N TRP A 279 -48.02 59.37 -20.42
CA TRP A 279 -49.18 59.27 -19.54
C TRP A 279 -48.70 59.03 -18.09
N GLY A 280 -49.50 59.45 -17.10
CA GLY A 280 -49.19 59.28 -15.68
C GLY A 280 -49.25 60.58 -14.89
N GLU A 281 -48.54 60.61 -13.74
CA GLU A 281 -48.34 61.81 -12.93
C GLU A 281 -47.64 62.90 -13.76
N ASN A 282 -48.12 64.15 -13.67
CA ASN A 282 -47.62 65.26 -14.49
C ASN A 282 -47.42 66.57 -13.68
N ASP A 283 -47.27 66.48 -12.36
CA ASP A 283 -47.15 67.67 -11.50
C ASP A 283 -45.87 68.48 -11.80
N GLU A 284 -44.85 67.84 -12.38
CA GLU A 284 -43.57 68.42 -12.78
C GLU A 284 -43.44 68.60 -14.30
N LYS A 285 -44.55 68.49 -15.05
CA LYS A 285 -44.59 68.56 -16.52
C LYS A 285 -43.83 67.42 -17.22
N GLN A 286 -43.65 66.28 -16.55
CA GLN A 286 -42.97 65.11 -17.10
C GLN A 286 -43.74 64.44 -18.26
N CYS A 287 -45.06 64.62 -18.35
CA CYS A 287 -45.88 64.20 -19.50
C CYS A 287 -46.01 65.28 -20.58
N ASP A 288 -45.55 66.52 -20.34
CA ASP A 288 -45.60 67.61 -21.33
C ASP A 288 -44.47 67.45 -22.35
N ILE A 289 -44.68 66.56 -23.33
CA ILE A 289 -43.70 66.29 -24.38
C ILE A 289 -43.38 67.58 -25.15
N PRO A 290 -42.09 67.95 -25.29
CA PRO A 290 -41.69 69.11 -26.08
C PRO A 290 -42.20 69.02 -27.52
N ASN A 291 -42.85 70.10 -27.99
CA ASN A 291 -43.36 70.20 -29.35
C ASN A 291 -42.26 69.89 -30.39
N ARG A 292 -42.60 69.12 -31.43
CA ARG A 292 -41.71 68.77 -32.56
C ARG A 292 -40.50 67.89 -32.21
N LEU A 293 -40.61 67.07 -31.17
CA LEU A 293 -39.62 66.03 -30.91
C LEU A 293 -39.76 64.89 -31.93
N MET A 294 -39.08 65.01 -33.08
CA MET A 294 -39.07 64.04 -34.17
C MET A 294 -37.76 63.25 -34.20
N LYS A 295 -37.80 62.06 -34.80
CA LYS A 295 -36.61 61.19 -35.01
C LYS A 295 -35.95 60.79 -33.69
N VAL A 296 -36.75 60.43 -32.70
CA VAL A 296 -36.28 59.90 -31.41
C VAL A 296 -35.95 58.43 -31.59
N VAL A 297 -34.76 58.01 -31.16
CA VAL A 297 -34.29 56.62 -31.21
C VAL A 297 -34.29 55.94 -29.85
N GLU A 298 -34.27 56.71 -28.77
CA GLU A 298 -34.25 56.19 -27.39
C GLU A 298 -34.87 57.21 -26.43
N ILE A 299 -35.54 56.70 -25.39
CA ILE A 299 -36.11 57.50 -24.30
C ILE A 299 -35.73 56.88 -22.97
N SER A 300 -35.58 57.70 -21.93
CA SER A 300 -35.34 57.24 -20.57
C SER A 300 -36.07 58.14 -19.57
N GLY A 301 -36.87 57.55 -18.69
CA GLY A 301 -37.63 58.25 -17.65
C GLY A 301 -37.00 58.06 -16.27
N GLY A 302 -36.78 59.16 -15.55
CA GLY A 302 -36.41 59.15 -14.13
C GLY A 302 -37.64 59.38 -13.24
N SER A 303 -37.45 59.71 -11.96
CA SER A 303 -38.57 59.90 -11.01
C SER A 303 -39.53 61.06 -11.36
N GLY A 304 -39.10 62.01 -12.19
CA GLY A 304 -39.92 63.16 -12.57
C GLY A 304 -39.36 63.95 -13.74
N HIS A 305 -38.38 63.40 -14.47
CA HIS A 305 -37.79 64.00 -15.66
C HIS A 305 -37.58 62.93 -16.72
N ASN A 306 -37.44 63.33 -17.97
CA ASN A 306 -37.23 62.44 -19.08
C ASN A 306 -36.05 62.91 -19.93
N LEU A 307 -35.40 61.95 -20.57
CA LEU A 307 -34.40 62.13 -21.61
C LEU A 307 -34.93 61.49 -22.90
N ALA A 308 -34.68 62.15 -24.02
CA ALA A 308 -34.85 61.58 -25.35
C ALA A 308 -33.57 61.78 -26.16
N LEU A 309 -33.13 60.73 -26.82
CA LEU A 309 -32.02 60.73 -27.77
C LEU A 309 -32.57 60.76 -29.19
N LYS A 310 -32.13 61.72 -30.00
CA LYS A 310 -32.46 61.83 -31.41
C LYS A 310 -31.47 61.05 -32.29
N GLU A 311 -31.90 60.68 -33.50
CA GLU A 311 -31.06 60.03 -34.53
C GLU A 311 -29.73 60.78 -34.81
N ASP A 312 -29.74 62.11 -34.66
CA ASP A 312 -28.56 62.96 -34.87
C ASP A 312 -27.60 63.00 -33.66
N GLY A 313 -27.89 62.24 -32.60
CA GLY A 313 -27.09 62.19 -31.36
C GLY A 313 -27.32 63.37 -30.42
N THR A 314 -28.39 64.15 -30.63
CA THR A 314 -28.83 65.23 -29.73
C THR A 314 -29.70 64.67 -28.60
N VAL A 315 -29.46 65.12 -27.37
CA VAL A 315 -30.28 64.80 -26.20
C VAL A 315 -31.22 65.96 -25.90
N VAL A 316 -32.50 65.64 -25.65
CA VAL A 316 -33.52 66.57 -25.16
C VAL A 316 -33.99 66.08 -23.80
N ALA A 317 -34.15 66.98 -22.84
CA ALA A 317 -34.66 66.66 -21.51
C ALA A 317 -35.83 67.57 -21.12
N TRP A 318 -36.81 67.03 -20.38
CA TRP A 318 -37.97 67.77 -19.90
C TRP A 318 -38.55 67.17 -18.62
N GLY A 319 -39.40 67.92 -17.92
CA GLY A 319 -39.96 67.59 -16.61
C GLY A 319 -39.27 68.35 -15.46
N ARG A 320 -39.27 67.77 -14.27
CA ARG A 320 -38.64 68.31 -13.04
C ARG A 320 -37.18 68.67 -13.29
N ASN A 321 -36.78 69.87 -12.87
CA ASN A 321 -35.43 70.38 -13.10
C ASN A 321 -34.77 71.07 -11.88
N GLU A 322 -35.24 70.77 -10.67
CA GLU A 322 -34.74 71.41 -9.44
C GLU A 322 -33.24 71.19 -9.20
N TRP A 323 -32.68 70.09 -9.72
CA TRP A 323 -31.28 69.72 -9.61
C TRP A 323 -30.51 69.88 -10.91
N LYS A 324 -31.08 70.60 -11.89
CA LYS A 324 -30.49 70.82 -13.22
C LYS A 324 -30.37 69.53 -14.06
N GLN A 325 -31.15 68.49 -13.76
CA GLN A 325 -31.16 67.23 -14.49
C GLN A 325 -31.67 67.35 -15.94
N CYS A 326 -32.44 68.40 -16.25
CA CYS A 326 -32.83 68.73 -17.62
C CYS A 326 -31.86 69.71 -18.30
N ASP A 327 -30.88 70.27 -17.58
CA ASP A 327 -29.89 71.22 -18.14
C ASP A 327 -28.79 70.44 -18.86
N ILE A 328 -29.02 70.14 -20.14
CA ILE A 328 -28.06 69.41 -20.98
C ILE A 328 -26.68 70.09 -20.96
N PRO A 329 -25.60 69.38 -20.55
CA PRO A 329 -24.26 69.95 -20.50
C PRO A 329 -23.80 70.53 -21.84
N ARG A 330 -23.19 71.72 -21.80
CA ARG A 330 -22.74 72.41 -23.00
C ARG A 330 -21.75 71.55 -23.79
N GLY A 331 -22.06 71.32 -25.07
CA GLY A 331 -21.20 70.56 -25.98
C GLY A 331 -21.46 69.05 -25.98
N LEU A 332 -22.48 68.55 -25.27
CA LEU A 332 -22.91 67.16 -25.41
C LEU A 332 -23.43 66.89 -26.83
N LYS A 333 -22.71 66.04 -27.57
CA LYS A 333 -22.99 65.64 -28.96
C LYS A 333 -22.53 64.20 -29.16
N ASN A 334 -22.94 63.60 -30.29
CA ASN A 334 -22.60 62.22 -30.65
C ASN A 334 -22.99 61.22 -29.56
N VAL A 335 -24.12 61.47 -28.89
CA VAL A 335 -24.65 60.55 -27.87
C VAL A 335 -25.22 59.32 -28.57
N VAL A 336 -24.96 58.15 -27.99
CA VAL A 336 -25.43 56.85 -28.48
C VAL A 336 -26.25 56.08 -27.46
N GLY A 337 -26.40 56.61 -26.25
CA GLY A 337 -27.29 56.08 -25.23
C GLY A 337 -27.56 57.09 -24.11
N VAL A 338 -28.73 57.01 -23.49
CA VAL A 338 -29.15 57.90 -22.40
C VAL A 338 -29.78 57.11 -21.25
N SER A 339 -29.59 57.55 -20.01
CA SER A 339 -30.24 56.94 -18.86
C SER A 339 -30.59 57.98 -17.81
N ALA A 340 -31.85 58.00 -17.37
CA ALA A 340 -32.34 58.86 -16.31
C ALA A 340 -32.41 58.07 -15.00
N GLY A 341 -31.72 58.54 -13.97
CA GLY A 341 -31.75 57.95 -12.64
C GLY A 341 -32.93 58.43 -11.79
N ILE A 342 -33.26 57.66 -10.75
CA ILE A 342 -34.46 57.94 -9.92
C ILE A 342 -34.25 59.19 -9.06
N PHE A 343 -33.12 59.34 -8.35
CA PHE A 343 -32.81 60.60 -7.65
C PHE A 343 -32.22 61.65 -8.59
N SER A 344 -32.98 62.02 -9.64
CA SER A 344 -32.79 63.25 -10.42
C SER A 344 -31.37 63.46 -10.97
N HIS A 345 -30.73 62.41 -11.47
CA HIS A 345 -29.51 62.52 -12.27
C HIS A 345 -29.73 61.94 -13.66
N SER A 346 -28.92 62.36 -14.60
CA SER A 346 -28.98 61.98 -16.00
C SER A 346 -27.61 61.53 -16.47
N LEU A 347 -27.58 60.53 -17.32
CA LEU A 347 -26.40 59.92 -17.90
C LEU A 347 -26.52 59.91 -19.42
N ALA A 348 -25.40 60.13 -20.10
CA ALA A 348 -25.28 59.94 -21.54
C ALA A 348 -23.94 59.27 -21.85
N VAL A 349 -23.96 58.30 -22.76
CA VAL A 349 -22.74 57.71 -23.34
C VAL A 349 -22.55 58.23 -24.75
N ARG A 350 -21.34 58.70 -25.04
CA ARG A 350 -20.96 59.20 -26.36
C ARG A 350 -20.44 58.07 -27.24
N LYS A 351 -20.45 58.27 -28.54
CA LYS A 351 -19.93 57.33 -29.55
C LYS A 351 -18.46 56.96 -29.34
N ASP A 352 -17.68 57.85 -28.72
CA ASP A 352 -16.28 57.60 -28.35
C ASP A 352 -16.11 56.74 -27.09
N GLY A 353 -17.21 56.30 -26.46
CA GLY A 353 -17.21 55.46 -25.27
C GLY A 353 -17.01 56.21 -23.95
N THR A 354 -17.07 57.56 -23.97
CA THR A 354 -17.04 58.38 -22.76
C THR A 354 -18.44 58.62 -22.18
N VAL A 355 -18.53 58.74 -20.86
CA VAL A 355 -19.79 58.97 -20.14
C VAL A 355 -19.84 60.39 -19.59
N VAL A 356 -21.00 61.02 -19.70
CA VAL A 356 -21.30 62.33 -19.11
C VAL A 356 -22.49 62.16 -18.17
N ALA A 357 -22.33 62.61 -16.92
CA ALA A 357 -23.38 62.60 -15.91
C ALA A 357 -23.67 64.02 -15.42
N TRP A 358 -24.94 64.34 -15.15
CA TRP A 358 -25.35 65.64 -14.63
C TRP A 358 -26.65 65.54 -13.80
N GLY A 359 -26.96 66.58 -13.03
CA GLY A 359 -28.13 66.61 -12.15
C GLY A 359 -27.76 66.58 -10.66
N TYR A 360 -28.61 65.93 -9.86
CA TYR A 360 -28.40 65.76 -8.42
C TYR A 360 -27.18 64.88 -8.13
N ASN A 361 -26.26 65.36 -7.29
CA ASN A 361 -24.97 64.71 -7.05
C ASN A 361 -24.54 64.63 -5.57
N LYS A 362 -25.47 64.63 -4.60
CA LYS A 362 -25.07 64.56 -3.18
C LYS A 362 -24.47 63.21 -2.78
N GLU A 363 -24.84 62.14 -3.48
CA GLU A 363 -24.34 60.78 -3.27
C GLU A 363 -23.23 60.41 -4.27
N LYS A 364 -22.69 61.40 -5.00
CA LYS A 364 -21.64 61.23 -6.02
C LYS A 364 -22.09 60.43 -7.26
N GLN A 365 -23.38 60.30 -7.51
CA GLN A 365 -23.93 59.60 -8.68
C GLN A 365 -23.55 60.23 -10.04
N CYS A 366 -23.08 61.48 -10.06
CA CYS A 366 -22.55 62.13 -11.26
C CYS A 366 -21.01 62.14 -11.32
N ASP A 367 -20.33 61.60 -10.30
CA ASP A 367 -18.87 61.53 -10.27
C ASP A 367 -18.40 60.36 -11.13
N VAL A 368 -18.38 60.56 -12.46
CA VAL A 368 -17.89 59.57 -13.42
C VAL A 368 -16.43 59.21 -13.10
N PRO A 369 -16.08 57.93 -12.90
CA PRO A 369 -14.72 57.52 -12.59
C PRO A 369 -13.69 58.06 -13.58
N THR A 370 -12.58 58.58 -13.05
CA THR A 370 -11.50 59.13 -13.90
C THR A 370 -10.92 58.03 -14.78
N GLY A 371 -10.86 58.26 -16.09
CA GLY A 371 -10.32 57.30 -17.06
C GLY A 371 -11.33 56.25 -17.56
N LEU A 372 -12.62 56.38 -17.22
CA LEU A 372 -13.65 55.50 -17.78
C LEU A 372 -13.82 55.73 -19.29
N THR A 373 -13.46 54.71 -20.07
CA THR A 373 -13.58 54.68 -21.54
C THR A 373 -14.17 53.37 -22.01
N ASP A 374 -14.45 53.26 -23.32
CA ASP A 374 -15.00 52.07 -23.97
C ASP A 374 -16.35 51.61 -23.38
N VAL A 375 -17.13 52.55 -22.86
CA VAL A 375 -18.48 52.28 -22.37
C VAL A 375 -19.42 52.07 -23.55
N VAL A 376 -20.21 51.00 -23.47
CA VAL A 376 -21.25 50.63 -24.45
C VAL A 376 -22.66 50.64 -23.87
N GLY A 377 -22.79 50.67 -22.54
CA GLY A 377 -24.08 50.74 -21.87
C GLY A 377 -23.97 51.52 -20.56
N ILE A 378 -25.07 52.19 -20.19
CA ILE A 378 -25.19 52.97 -18.95
C ILE A 378 -26.53 52.68 -18.28
N SER A 379 -26.56 52.71 -16.95
CA SER A 379 -27.79 52.55 -16.18
C SER A 379 -27.79 53.48 -14.96
N GLY A 380 -28.80 54.34 -14.87
CA GLY A 380 -29.06 55.18 -13.72
C GLY A 380 -29.92 54.45 -12.68
N GLY A 381 -29.34 54.19 -11.50
CA GLY A 381 -30.05 53.64 -10.35
C GLY A 381 -30.73 54.72 -9.51
N SER A 382 -31.03 54.39 -8.25
CA SER A 382 -31.60 55.37 -7.31
C SER A 382 -30.62 56.49 -6.97
N ALA A 383 -29.44 56.13 -6.48
CA ALA A 383 -28.38 57.06 -6.07
C ALA A 383 -27.00 56.63 -6.60
N HIS A 384 -26.97 55.77 -7.62
CA HIS A 384 -25.75 55.23 -8.21
C HIS A 384 -25.90 55.14 -9.72
N SER A 385 -24.78 54.97 -10.41
CA SER A 385 -24.70 54.79 -11.86
C SER A 385 -23.82 53.60 -12.16
N LEU A 386 -24.17 52.86 -13.21
CA LEU A 386 -23.39 51.72 -13.70
C LEU A 386 -22.99 51.95 -15.15
N ALA A 387 -21.80 51.49 -15.52
CA ALA A 387 -21.32 51.51 -16.90
C ALA A 387 -20.86 50.10 -17.32
N LEU A 388 -21.33 49.63 -18.48
CA LEU A 388 -20.86 48.41 -19.13
C LEU A 388 -19.81 48.76 -20.16
N LYS A 389 -18.62 48.17 -20.05
CA LYS A 389 -17.52 48.32 -21.00
C LYS A 389 -17.58 47.27 -22.11
N LYS A 390 -16.90 47.54 -23.24
CA LYS A 390 -16.77 46.59 -24.37
C LYS A 390 -16.16 45.24 -24.03
N ASP A 391 -15.40 45.16 -22.94
CA ASP A 391 -14.75 43.95 -22.43
C ASP A 391 -15.64 43.16 -21.46
N ASP A 392 -16.95 43.44 -21.46
CA ASP A 392 -17.99 42.86 -20.58
C ASP A 392 -17.80 43.16 -19.08
N THR A 393 -16.92 44.09 -18.71
CA THR A 393 -16.79 44.54 -17.32
C THR A 393 -17.82 45.63 -16.96
N VAL A 394 -18.33 45.58 -15.73
CA VAL A 394 -19.23 46.59 -15.17
C VAL A 394 -18.47 47.43 -14.14
N VAL A 395 -18.55 48.75 -14.30
CA VAL A 395 -17.97 49.75 -13.39
C VAL A 395 -19.06 50.49 -12.66
#